data_AF-A0A5C4PWG2-F1
#
_entry.id   AF-A0A5C4PWG2-F1
#
_cell.length_a   1.000
_cell.length_b   1.000
_cell.length_c   1.000
_cell.angle_alpha   90.00
_cell.angle_beta   90.00
_cell.angle_gamma   90.00
#
_symmetry.space_group_name_H-M   'P 1'
#
loop_
_entity.id
_entity.type
_entity.pdbx_description
1 polymer ?
#
loop_
_entity_poly.entity_id
_entity_poly.type
_entity_poly.pdbx_seq_one_letter_code
_entity_poly.pdbx_strand_id
1 'polypeptide(L)' 'MRLIPLKNAVQVSRWAASYIVKKINEFQPAAEKPFVLGLPTG' A
#
# COMPACT_ATOMS: atom_id res chain seq x y z
N MET A 1 5.43 0.46 -15.21
CA MET A 1 6.40 0.71 -14.13
C MET A 1 6.34 2.19 -13.74
N ARG A 2 6.39 2.55 -12.45
CA ARG A 2 6.34 3.95 -11.96
C ARG A 2 7.44 4.19 -10.93
N LEU A 3 8.22 5.26 -11.08
CA LEU A 3 9.25 5.69 -10.13
C LEU A 3 8.73 6.84 -9.27
N ILE A 4 8.99 6.81 -7.96
CA ILE A 4 8.58 7.84 -7.01
C ILE A 4 9.80 8.24 -6.18
N PRO A 5 10.52 9.30 -6.57
CA PRO A 5 11.73 9.71 -5.87
C PRO A 5 11.35 10.39 -4.55
N LEU A 6 11.82 9.83 -3.44
CA LEU A 6 11.62 10.35 -2.09
C LEU A 6 12.98 10.55 -1.42
N LYS A 7 13.07 11.53 -0.51
CA LYS A 7 14.35 12.02 0.00
C LYS A 7 14.96 11.11 1.08
N ASN A 8 14.15 10.34 1.79
CA ASN A 8 14.59 9.50 2.90
C ASN A 8 13.62 8.33 3.15
N ALA A 9 14.08 7.37 3.95
CA ALA A 9 13.32 6.15 4.25
C ALA A 9 11.96 6.43 4.92
N VAL A 10 11.88 7.42 5.81
CA VAL A 10 10.62 7.80 6.48
C VAL A 10 9.54 8.22 5.47
N GLN A 11 9.92 8.98 4.45
CA GLN A 11 9.00 9.37 3.37
C GLN A 11 8.55 8.15 2.56
N VAL A 12 9.45 7.20 2.28
CA VAL A 12 9.12 5.96 1.58
C VAL A 12 8.08 5.15 2.36
N SER A 13 8.31 4.93 3.65
CA SER A 13 7.38 4.19 4.51
C SER A 13 6.00 4.85 4.57
N ARG A 14 5.95 6.19 4.72
CA ARG A 14 4.69 6.94 4.71
C ARG A 14 3.97 6.82 3.37
N TRP A 15 4.69 6.96 2.26
CA TRP A 15 4.10 6.85 0.93
C TRP A 15 3.52 5.45 0.69
N ALA A 16 4.28 4.40 1.04
CA ALA A 16 3.83 3.02 0.90
C ALA A 16 2.57 2.75 1.74
N ALA A 17 2.54 3.20 3.00
CA ALA A 17 1.38 3.06 3.88
C ALA A 17 0.14 3.76 3.29
N SER A 18 0.28 5.03 2.87
CA SER A 18 -0.82 5.77 2.24
C SER A 18 -1.32 5.10 0.95
N TYR A 19 -0.42 4.53 0.15
CA TYR A 19 -0.78 3.83 -1.08
C TYR A 19 -1.56 2.54 -0.80
N ILE A 20 -1.13 1.74 0.18
CA ILE A 20 -1.82 0.51 0.58
C ILE A 20 -3.22 0.83 1.09
N VAL A 21 -3.36 1.78 2.01
CA VAL A 21 -4.67 2.21 2.54
C VAL A 21 -5.59 2.68 1.41
N LYS A 22 -5.07 3.50 0.49
CA LYS A 22 -5.85 3.96 -0.67
C LYS A 22 -6.35 2.77 -1.50
N LYS A 23 -5.51 1.77 -1.76
CA LYS A 23 -5.89 0.60 -2.56
C LYS A 23 -6.93 -0.29 -1.87
N ILE A 24 -6.82 -0.47 -0.56
CA ILE A 24 -7.82 -1.21 0.23
C ILE A 24 -9.17 -0.47 0.18
N ASN A 25 -9.17 0.84 0.41
CA ASN A 25 -10.40 1.64 0.41
C ASN A 25 -11.06 1.71 -0.97
N GLU A 26 -10.28 1.85 -2.05
CA GLU A 26 -10.78 1.82 -3.44
C GLU A 26 -11.39 0.46 -3.81
N PHE A 27 -10.89 -0.63 -3.23
CA PHE A 27 -11.38 -1.99 -3.52
C PHE A 27 -12.67 -2.33 -2.77
N GLN A 28 -12.93 -1.68 -1.63
CA GLN A 28 -14.10 -1.93 -0.76
C GLN A 28 -14.26 -3.42 -0.40
N PRO A 29 -13.33 -4.02 0.35
CA PRO A 29 -13.38 -5.44 0.68
C PRO A 29 -14.61 -5.79 1.52
N ALA A 30 -15.15 -6.97 1.24
CA ALA A 30 -16.24 -7.60 1.98
C ALA A 30 -15.87 -9.05 2.30
N ALA A 31 -16.66 -9.73 3.14
CA ALA A 31 -16.40 -11.13 3.49
C ALA A 31 -16.42 -12.06 2.27
N GLU A 32 -17.30 -11.77 1.30
CA GLU A 32 -17.45 -12.50 0.05
C GLU A 32 -16.35 -12.14 -0.97
N LYS A 33 -15.69 -10.99 -0.80
CA LYS A 33 -14.63 -10.48 -1.67
C LYS A 33 -13.54 -9.79 -0.85
N PRO A 34 -12.66 -10.56 -0.19
CA PRO A 34 -11.62 -10.00 0.66
C PRO A 34 -10.50 -9.34 -0.15
N PHE A 35 -9.83 -8.36 0.45
CA PHE A 35 -8.60 -7.79 -0.09
C PHE A 35 -7.42 -8.67 0.30
N VAL A 36 -6.80 -9.35 -0.67
CA VAL A 36 -5.63 -10.21 -0.42
C VAL A 36 -4.35 -9.37 -0.52
N LEU A 37 -3.63 -9.24 0.59
CA LEU A 37 -2.39 -8.46 0.68
C LEU A 37 -1.20 -9.37 1.02
N GLY A 38 -0.22 -9.43 0.13
CA GLY A 38 1.08 -10.06 0.41
C GLY A 38 2.00 -9.10 1.15
N LEU A 39 2.56 -9.54 2.27
CA LEU A 39 3.49 -8.74 3.08
C LEU A 39 4.92 -9.29 2.95
N PRO A 40 5.92 -8.44 2.70
CA PRO A 40 7.32 -8.85 2.74
C PRO A 40 7.81 -8.98 4.19
N THR A 41 8.91 -9.71 4.37
CA THR A 41 9.73 -9.64 5.58
C THR A 41 10.84 -8.60 5.42
N GLY A 42 11.52 -8.28 6.52
CA GLY A 42 12.72 -7.43 6.52
C GLY A 42 13.87 -8.07 5.75
#